data_AF-A0A2V7HWP9-F1
#
_entry.id   AF-A0A2V7HWP9-F1
#
_cell.length_a   1.000
_cell.length_b   1.000
_cell.length_c   1.000
_cell.angle_alpha   90.00
_cell.angle_beta   90.00
_cell.angle_gamma   90.00
#
_symmetry.space_group_name_H-M   'P 1'
#
loop_
_entity.id
_entity.type
_entity.pdbx_description
1 polymer ?
#
loop_
_entity_poly.entity_id
_entity_poly.type
_entity_poly.pdbx_seq_one_letter_code
_entity_poly.pdbx_strand_id
1 'polypeptide(L)'
;MVDALAAVAPRFAVSARQEKLRLLDRLAECEIHGPRSLGAFHETLCFLQAYPDDAEVLTRVDRALEQFPARVKRLGVPAARRLRDSGIAGTSLDYPFGYPMARWLARRFPRDVEILWEQFTEEERLQESLVLLLNPTEHDAFSDEGGLGWRRWLEVARAGRALTDLQVLLELFDRANLDAATRDWLFESLALPIGWRLHGAGASRTFAKLPWPRPVFRGGGEAPSRRSGPRDFIREVRRPLPSLRAAPRRLAESLIEAARLAMAVRFRELFAFSYANPGDVLVAD
;
A
#
# COMPACT_ATOMS: atom_id res chain seq x y z
N MET A 1 1.30 15.98 -23.60
CA MET A 1 2.18 14.79 -23.66
C MET A 1 1.66 13.65 -22.79
N VAL A 2 1.39 13.88 -21.50
CA VAL A 2 0.78 12.85 -20.62
C VAL A 2 -0.53 12.31 -21.21
N ASP A 3 -1.44 13.18 -21.63
CA ASP A 3 -2.73 12.75 -22.23
C ASP A 3 -2.54 11.97 -23.53
N ALA A 4 -1.51 12.32 -24.32
CA ALA A 4 -1.18 11.59 -25.54
C ALA A 4 -0.67 10.17 -25.21
N LEU A 5 0.16 10.03 -24.18
CA LEU A 5 0.61 8.72 -23.70
C LEU A 5 -0.57 7.90 -23.20
N ALA A 6 -1.47 8.49 -22.41
CA ALA A 6 -2.68 7.83 -21.92
C ALA A 6 -3.59 7.36 -23.07
N ALA A 7 -3.76 8.19 -24.10
CA ALA A 7 -4.59 7.86 -25.26
C ALA A 7 -4.02 6.72 -26.13
N VAL A 8 -2.69 6.62 -26.25
CA VAL A 8 -2.03 5.53 -27.00
C VAL A 8 -1.78 4.28 -26.15
N ALA A 9 -1.78 4.39 -24.82
CA ALA A 9 -1.51 3.29 -23.89
C ALA A 9 -2.26 1.98 -24.20
N PRO A 10 -3.60 1.97 -24.43
CA PRO A 10 -4.34 0.74 -24.70
C PRO A 10 -4.20 0.22 -26.14
N ARG A 11 -3.36 0.83 -26.99
CA ARG A 11 -3.18 0.45 -28.41
C ARG A 11 -1.88 -0.32 -28.58
N PHE A 12 -1.93 -1.50 -29.21
CA PHE A 12 -0.79 -2.42 -29.32
C PHE A 12 -0.30 -2.66 -30.76
N ALA A 13 -0.75 -1.84 -31.70
CA ALA A 13 -0.20 -1.83 -33.07
C ALA A 13 1.27 -1.35 -33.06
N VAL A 14 2.05 -1.75 -34.06
CA VAL A 14 3.48 -1.39 -34.19
C VAL A 14 3.69 0.13 -34.15
N SER A 15 2.81 0.91 -34.80
CA SER A 15 2.87 2.38 -34.77
C SER A 15 2.56 2.96 -33.39
N ALA A 16 1.62 2.36 -32.65
CA ALA A 16 1.29 2.76 -31.29
C ALA A 16 2.45 2.49 -30.32
N ARG A 17 3.12 1.34 -30.48
CA ARG A 17 4.35 1.01 -29.75
C ARG A 17 5.44 2.06 -29.99
N GLN A 18 5.73 2.40 -31.24
CA GLN A 18 6.73 3.43 -31.57
C GLN A 18 6.38 4.78 -30.93
N GLU A 19 5.11 5.17 -30.97
CA GLU A 19 4.64 6.40 -30.35
C GLU A 19 4.75 6.38 -28.82
N LYS A 20 4.46 5.25 -28.16
CA LYS A 20 4.69 5.07 -26.72
C LYS A 20 6.15 5.30 -26.35
N LEU A 21 7.08 4.66 -27.06
CA LEU A 21 8.52 4.83 -26.80
C LEU A 21 8.94 6.29 -26.95
N ARG A 22 8.55 6.94 -28.06
CA ARG A 22 8.83 8.36 -28.30
C ARG A 22 8.28 9.27 -27.19
N LEU A 23 7.07 8.99 -26.72
CA LEU A 23 6.44 9.77 -25.64
C LEU A 23 7.10 9.51 -24.28
N LEU A 24 7.45 8.25 -23.98
CA LEU A 24 8.16 7.87 -22.75
C LEU A 24 9.52 8.56 -22.67
N ASP A 25 10.31 8.55 -23.76
CA ASP A 25 11.62 9.18 -23.81
C ASP A 25 11.50 10.70 -23.60
N ARG A 26 10.55 11.36 -24.27
CA ARG A 26 10.29 12.80 -24.07
C ARG A 26 9.79 13.12 -22.65
N LEU A 27 8.96 12.26 -22.05
CA LEU A 27 8.46 12.45 -20.68
C LEU A 27 9.54 12.17 -19.63
N ALA A 28 10.54 11.35 -19.95
CA ALA A 28 11.71 11.12 -19.09
C ALA A 28 12.53 12.41 -18.91
N GLU A 29 12.65 13.23 -19.96
CA GLU A 29 13.39 14.50 -19.95
C GLU A 29 12.56 15.70 -19.49
N CYS A 30 11.23 15.58 -19.48
CA CYS A 30 10.33 16.68 -19.16
C CYS A 30 9.99 16.76 -17.66
N GLU A 31 10.00 17.98 -17.13
CA GLU A 31 9.49 18.28 -15.79
C GLU A 31 7.96 18.43 -15.80
N ILE A 32 7.30 17.71 -14.89
CA ILE A 32 5.84 17.77 -14.71
C ILE A 32 5.57 18.49 -13.39
N HIS A 33 5.16 19.76 -13.46
CA HIS A 33 4.91 20.60 -12.27
C HIS A 33 3.48 20.50 -11.72
N GLY A 34 2.55 19.92 -12.48
CA GLY A 34 1.16 19.77 -12.07
C GLY A 34 0.91 18.45 -11.34
N PRO A 35 0.37 18.45 -10.10
CA PRO A 35 0.09 17.21 -9.38
C PRO A 35 -0.92 16.32 -10.15
N ARG A 36 -1.95 16.91 -10.75
CA ARG A 36 -2.93 16.17 -11.57
C ARG A 36 -2.27 15.44 -12.74
N SER A 37 -1.40 16.14 -13.48
CA SER A 37 -0.68 15.57 -14.61
C SER A 37 0.34 14.52 -14.17
N LEU A 38 1.00 14.71 -13.02
CA LEU A 38 1.93 13.72 -12.47
C LEU A 38 1.18 12.45 -12.04
N GLY A 39 0.01 12.59 -11.41
CA GLY A 39 -0.87 11.46 -11.07
C GLY A 39 -1.35 10.73 -12.31
N ALA A 40 -1.86 11.44 -13.33
CA ALA A 40 -2.29 10.82 -14.59
C ALA A 40 -1.15 10.09 -15.31
N PHE A 41 0.07 10.64 -15.25
CA PHE A 41 1.26 9.97 -15.77
C PHE A 41 1.57 8.68 -15.01
N HIS A 42 1.50 8.70 -13.67
CA HIS A 42 1.66 7.51 -12.83
C HIS A 42 0.67 6.40 -13.19
N GLU A 43 -0.61 6.73 -13.29
CA GLU A 43 -1.65 5.77 -13.63
C GLU A 43 -1.42 5.14 -15.01
N THR A 44 -0.99 5.96 -15.98
CA THR A 44 -0.66 5.49 -17.32
C THR A 44 0.53 4.54 -17.31
N LEU A 45 1.56 4.81 -16.51
CA LEU A 45 2.71 3.92 -16.35
C LEU A 45 2.35 2.61 -15.65
N CYS A 46 1.53 2.66 -14.59
CA CYS A 46 1.00 1.45 -13.94
C CYS A 46 0.24 0.57 -14.94
N PHE A 47 -0.56 1.17 -15.83
CA PHE A 47 -1.24 0.43 -16.88
C PHE A 47 -0.25 -0.21 -17.87
N LEU A 48 0.73 0.56 -18.38
CA LEU A 48 1.72 0.06 -19.32
C LEU A 48 2.64 -1.01 -18.71
N GLN A 49 2.87 -0.98 -17.40
CA GLN A 49 3.62 -2.01 -16.69
C GLN A 49 2.83 -3.33 -16.62
N ALA A 50 1.51 -3.26 -16.41
CA ALA A 50 0.64 -4.43 -16.37
C ALA A 50 0.39 -5.03 -17.78
N TYR A 51 0.41 -4.17 -18.81
CA TYR A 51 0.14 -4.55 -20.20
C TYR A 51 1.21 -4.01 -21.15
N PRO A 52 2.49 -4.43 -21.03
CA PRO A 52 3.55 -3.92 -21.88
C PRO A 52 3.45 -4.48 -23.31
N ASP A 53 3.82 -3.66 -24.29
CA ASP A 53 3.93 -4.11 -25.69
C ASP A 53 5.05 -5.14 -25.86
N ASP A 54 6.19 -4.88 -25.23
CA ASP A 54 7.39 -5.73 -25.23
C ASP A 54 8.32 -5.37 -24.06
N ALA A 55 9.49 -6.03 -24.00
CA ALA A 55 10.49 -5.82 -22.96
C ALA A 55 11.08 -4.40 -22.97
N GLU A 56 11.16 -3.75 -24.13
CA GLU A 56 11.75 -2.42 -24.27
C GLU A 56 10.81 -1.33 -23.74
N VAL A 57 9.50 -1.45 -23.98
CA VAL A 57 8.47 -0.60 -23.35
C VAL A 57 8.47 -0.81 -21.84
N LEU A 58 8.48 -2.07 -21.38
CA LEU A 58 8.47 -2.38 -19.94
C LEU A 58 9.67 -1.75 -19.20
N THR A 59 10.87 -1.86 -19.78
CA THR A 59 12.10 -1.29 -19.21
C THR A 59 11.99 0.23 -19.05
N ARG A 60 11.45 0.94 -20.04
CA ARG A 60 11.27 2.40 -19.98
C ARG A 60 10.20 2.82 -18.98
N VAL A 61 9.12 2.05 -18.89
CA VAL A 61 8.07 2.26 -17.88
C VAL A 61 8.63 2.09 -16.48
N ASP A 62 9.40 1.04 -16.23
CA ASP A 62 10.01 0.79 -14.93
C ASP A 62 10.99 1.89 -14.52
N ARG A 63 11.87 2.31 -15.44
CA ARG A 63 12.76 3.45 -15.22
C ARG A 63 11.99 4.75 -14.95
N ALA A 64 10.87 4.99 -15.63
CA ALA A 64 10.05 6.17 -15.39
C ALA A 64 9.37 6.12 -14.00
N LEU A 65 8.90 4.96 -13.57
CA LEU A 65 8.33 4.74 -12.24
C LEU A 65 9.36 4.96 -11.11
N GLU A 66 10.61 4.55 -11.31
CA GLU A 66 11.72 4.78 -10.38
C GLU A 66 11.98 6.26 -10.08
N GLN A 67 11.65 7.16 -11.02
CA GLN A 67 11.85 8.60 -10.84
C GLN A 67 10.75 9.29 -10.01
N PHE A 68 9.66 8.59 -9.66
CA PHE A 68 8.51 9.22 -9.01
C PHE A 68 8.81 9.89 -7.66
N PRO A 69 9.59 9.29 -6.74
CA PRO A 69 9.95 9.98 -5.50
C PRO A 69 10.58 11.35 -5.75
N ALA A 70 11.48 11.45 -6.74
CA ALA A 70 12.11 12.71 -7.11
C ALA A 70 11.12 13.69 -7.78
N ARG A 71 10.22 13.19 -8.65
CA ARG A 71 9.18 14.01 -9.29
C ARG A 71 8.20 14.58 -8.26
N VAL A 72 7.74 13.78 -7.30
CA VAL A 72 6.88 14.23 -6.19
C VAL A 72 7.61 15.25 -5.32
N LYS A 73 8.88 15.01 -4.98
CA LYS A 73 9.69 15.97 -4.22
C LYS A 73 9.79 17.34 -4.92
N ARG A 74 9.97 17.35 -6.26
CA ARG A 74 10.03 18.60 -7.06
C ARG A 74 8.74 19.39 -7.11
N LEU A 75 7.57 18.78 -6.88
CA LEU A 75 6.31 19.51 -6.78
C LEU A 75 6.28 20.48 -5.59
N GLY A 76 7.07 20.22 -4.56
CA GLY A 76 6.99 20.92 -3.28
C GLY A 76 5.79 20.46 -2.45
N VAL A 77 5.84 20.73 -1.14
CA VAL A 77 4.88 20.24 -0.15
C VAL A 77 3.42 20.60 -0.48
N PRO A 78 3.07 21.85 -0.85
CA PRO A 78 1.66 22.22 -1.09
C PRO A 78 1.02 21.46 -2.25
N ALA A 79 1.76 21.26 -3.35
CA ALA A 79 1.26 20.53 -4.51
C ALA A 79 1.28 19.02 -4.30
N ALA A 80 2.30 18.47 -3.60
CA ALA A 80 2.37 17.05 -3.25
C ALA A 80 1.20 16.62 -2.34
N ARG A 81 0.68 17.49 -1.48
CA ARG A 81 -0.55 17.22 -0.70
C ARG A 81 -1.77 16.91 -1.55
N ARG A 82 -1.84 17.40 -2.80
CA ARG A 82 -2.93 17.03 -3.74
C ARG A 82 -2.79 15.61 -4.29
N LEU A 83 -1.65 14.96 -4.06
CA LEU A 83 -1.40 13.55 -4.36
C LEU A 83 -1.43 12.69 -3.09
N ARG A 84 -1.83 13.27 -1.95
CA ARG A 84 -2.17 12.49 -0.77
C ARG A 84 -3.22 11.45 -1.16
N ASP A 85 -3.08 10.29 -0.57
CA ASP A 85 -3.99 9.18 -0.78
C ASP A 85 -3.96 8.52 -2.18
N SER A 86 -3.03 8.93 -3.04
CA SER A 86 -2.87 8.32 -4.36
C SER A 86 -2.16 6.95 -4.33
N GLY A 87 -1.46 6.62 -3.24
CA GLY A 87 -0.60 5.44 -3.17
C GLY A 87 0.69 5.56 -3.99
N ILE A 88 1.05 6.76 -4.45
CA ILE A 88 2.25 7.04 -5.25
C ILE A 88 3.49 7.13 -4.34
N ALA A 89 4.63 6.59 -4.78
CA ALA A 89 5.89 6.74 -4.04
C ALA A 89 6.25 8.21 -3.80
N GLY A 90 6.63 8.54 -2.56
CA GLY A 90 6.93 9.91 -2.14
C GLY A 90 5.71 10.71 -1.66
N THR A 91 4.51 10.14 -1.67
CA THR A 91 3.32 10.74 -1.06
C THR A 91 3.06 10.13 0.32
N SER A 92 1.97 10.56 0.96
CA SER A 92 1.47 9.97 2.21
C SER A 92 0.02 9.55 2.04
N LEU A 93 -0.45 8.72 2.96
CA LEU A 93 -1.86 8.44 3.18
C LEU A 93 -2.17 8.37 4.67
N ASP A 94 -3.43 8.42 5.06
CA ASP A 94 -3.86 7.92 6.38
C ASP A 94 -5.15 7.12 6.29
N TYR A 95 -5.27 6.17 7.21
CA TYR A 95 -6.43 5.30 7.31
C TYR A 95 -6.51 4.73 8.73
N PRO A 96 -7.72 4.54 9.29
CA PRO A 96 -7.90 3.83 10.55
C PRO A 96 -7.73 2.32 10.35
N PHE A 97 -6.50 1.87 10.13
CA PHE A 97 -6.18 0.45 9.96
C PHE A 97 -6.55 -0.33 11.23
N GLY A 98 -7.19 -1.49 11.06
CA GLY A 98 -7.41 -2.45 12.12
C GLY A 98 -6.09 -2.97 12.71
N TYR A 99 -6.19 -3.52 13.92
CA TYR A 99 -5.04 -4.00 14.70
C TYR A 99 -4.01 -4.83 13.91
N PRO A 100 -4.39 -5.90 13.18
CA PRO A 100 -3.41 -6.74 12.48
C PRO A 100 -2.64 -5.96 11.41
N MET A 101 -3.30 -5.04 10.70
CA MET A 101 -2.69 -4.25 9.64
C MET A 101 -1.83 -3.13 10.21
N ALA A 102 -2.29 -2.44 11.26
CA ALA A 102 -1.50 -1.44 11.99
C ALA A 102 -0.20 -2.06 12.54
N ARG A 103 -0.29 -3.26 13.13
CA ARG A 103 0.87 -4.02 13.61
C ARG A 103 1.82 -4.43 12.50
N TRP A 104 1.29 -4.90 11.37
CA TRP A 104 2.10 -5.23 10.20
C TRP A 104 2.82 -4.00 9.64
N LEU A 105 2.11 -2.88 9.46
CA LEU A 105 2.66 -1.61 8.99
C LEU A 105 3.77 -1.09 9.91
N ALA A 106 3.53 -1.03 11.23
CA ALA A 106 4.50 -0.54 12.20
C ALA A 106 5.77 -1.40 12.29
N ARG A 107 5.68 -2.70 11.98
CA ARG A 107 6.85 -3.60 11.89
C ARG A 107 7.59 -3.45 10.57
N ARG A 108 6.85 -3.34 9.47
CA ARG A 108 7.41 -3.31 8.11
C ARG A 108 8.00 -1.96 7.74
N PHE A 109 7.41 -0.88 8.26
CA PHE A 109 7.74 0.52 7.98
C PHE A 109 7.86 1.33 9.29
N PRO A 110 8.73 0.92 10.23
CA PRO A 110 8.75 1.43 11.60
C PRO A 110 9.05 2.92 11.73
N ARG A 111 9.62 3.53 10.69
CA ARG A 111 9.96 4.96 10.65
C ARG A 111 9.02 5.78 9.78
N ASP A 112 8.06 5.16 9.11
CA ASP A 112 7.20 5.82 8.14
C ASP A 112 5.72 5.74 8.48
N VAL A 113 5.36 5.05 9.58
CA VAL A 113 3.99 4.86 10.05
C VAL A 113 3.87 5.38 11.48
N GLU A 114 2.91 6.27 11.71
CA GLU A 114 2.67 6.90 13.02
C GLU A 114 1.22 7.39 13.13
N ILE A 115 0.73 7.58 14.36
CA ILE A 115 -0.56 8.20 14.63
C ILE A 115 -0.51 9.71 14.31
N LEU A 116 -1.50 10.19 13.56
CA LEU A 116 -1.70 11.61 13.28
C LEU A 116 -2.56 12.23 14.38
N TRP A 117 -1.95 12.52 15.53
CA TRP A 117 -2.65 13.04 16.71
C TRP A 117 -3.44 14.32 16.44
N GLU A 118 -3.02 15.14 15.47
CA GLU A 118 -3.75 16.34 15.06
C GLU A 118 -5.10 16.07 14.39
N GLN A 119 -5.35 14.82 13.97
CA GLN A 119 -6.59 14.36 13.33
C GLN A 119 -7.41 13.47 14.25
N PHE A 120 -6.89 13.14 15.43
CA PHE A 120 -7.54 12.21 16.35
C PHE A 120 -8.59 12.93 17.20
N THR A 121 -9.82 12.42 17.20
CA THR A 121 -10.96 13.05 17.90
C THR A 121 -11.50 12.22 19.07
N GLU A 122 -11.12 10.95 19.18
CA GLU A 122 -11.68 9.99 20.15
C GLU A 122 -10.82 9.92 21.43
N GLU A 123 -10.37 11.05 21.96
CA GLU A 123 -9.46 11.11 23.12
C GLU A 123 -10.05 10.44 24.38
N GLU A 124 -11.34 10.65 24.65
CA GLU A 124 -12.04 10.02 25.78
C GLU A 124 -12.06 8.49 25.66
N ARG A 125 -12.37 7.96 24.47
CA ARG A 125 -12.39 6.52 24.22
C ARG A 125 -10.99 5.90 24.36
N LEU A 126 -9.94 6.61 23.93
CA LEU A 126 -8.57 6.16 24.17
C LEU A 126 -8.28 6.07 25.67
N GLN A 127 -8.66 7.09 26.43
CA GLN A 127 -8.48 7.12 27.87
C GLN A 127 -9.23 5.98 28.58
N GLU A 128 -10.49 5.74 28.22
CA GLU A 128 -11.28 4.60 28.73
C GLU A 128 -10.67 3.25 28.34
N SER A 129 -10.16 3.13 27.11
CA SER A 129 -9.51 1.90 26.64
C SER A 129 -8.22 1.61 27.40
N LEU A 130 -7.41 2.65 27.71
CA LEU A 130 -6.18 2.49 28.48
C LEU A 130 -6.46 1.88 29.87
N VAL A 131 -7.57 2.23 30.52
CA VAL A 131 -7.96 1.62 31.80
C VAL A 131 -8.01 0.08 31.74
N LEU A 132 -8.45 -0.49 30.62
CA LEU A 132 -8.54 -1.94 30.41
C LEU A 132 -7.21 -2.59 30.04
N LEU A 133 -6.26 -1.79 29.54
CA LEU A 133 -5.02 -2.28 28.95
C LEU A 133 -3.82 -2.15 29.88
N LEU A 134 -3.83 -1.16 30.78
CA LEU A 134 -2.75 -0.89 31.72
C LEU A 134 -2.67 -1.96 32.80
N ASN A 135 -1.45 -2.24 33.28
CA ASN A 135 -1.30 -3.05 34.48
C ASN A 135 -1.71 -2.26 35.74
N PRO A 136 -1.99 -2.91 36.89
CA PRO A 136 -2.48 -2.22 38.08
C PRO A 136 -1.60 -1.05 38.56
N THR A 137 -0.28 -1.18 38.48
CA THR A 137 0.66 -0.11 38.90
C THR A 137 0.64 1.08 37.93
N GLU A 138 0.50 0.82 36.63
CA GLU A 138 0.32 1.86 35.63
C GLU A 138 -1.04 2.55 35.75
N HIS A 139 -2.08 1.79 36.11
CA HIS A 139 -3.43 2.29 36.32
C HIS A 139 -3.49 3.32 37.47
N ASP A 140 -2.86 3.03 38.61
CA ASP A 140 -2.80 3.96 39.74
C ASP A 140 -2.17 5.31 39.34
N ALA A 141 -1.08 5.27 38.57
CA ALA A 141 -0.43 6.49 38.06
C ALA A 141 -1.32 7.24 37.04
N PHE A 142 -2.07 6.51 36.21
CA PHE A 142 -2.95 7.05 35.17
C PHE A 142 -4.26 7.64 35.71
N SER A 143 -4.73 7.15 36.86
CA SER A 143 -5.99 7.57 37.49
C SER A 143 -6.06 9.08 37.77
N ASP A 144 -7.26 9.60 38.03
CA ASP A 144 -7.45 11.01 38.43
C ASP A 144 -6.62 11.39 39.67
N GLU A 145 -6.30 10.43 40.55
CA GLU A 145 -5.44 10.63 41.73
C GLU A 145 -3.96 10.78 41.34
N GLY A 146 -3.49 10.02 40.35
CA GLY A 146 -2.13 10.12 39.79
C GLY A 146 -1.98 11.27 38.79
N GLY A 147 -3.08 11.71 38.17
CA GLY A 147 -3.17 12.86 37.26
C GLY A 147 -2.40 12.69 35.95
N LEU A 148 -1.95 11.48 35.63
CA LEU A 148 -1.11 11.21 34.45
C LEU A 148 -1.99 10.92 33.23
N GLY A 149 -2.40 11.98 32.51
CA GLY A 149 -3.16 11.82 31.26
C GLY A 149 -2.42 11.02 30.17
N TRP A 150 -3.16 10.51 29.18
CA TRP A 150 -2.68 9.56 28.16
C TRP A 150 -1.46 10.01 27.37
N ARG A 151 -1.34 11.31 27.05
CA ARG A 151 -0.16 11.87 26.36
C ARG A 151 1.11 11.68 27.17
N ARG A 152 1.05 12.05 28.46
CA ARG A 152 2.19 11.93 29.37
C ARG A 152 2.50 10.46 29.67
N TRP A 153 1.46 9.62 29.74
CA TRP A 153 1.65 8.18 29.85
C TRP A 153 2.44 7.61 28.66
N LEU A 154 2.11 7.95 27.41
CA LEU A 154 2.85 7.50 26.23
C LEU A 154 4.32 7.92 26.26
N GLU A 155 4.61 9.16 26.67
CA GLU A 155 5.97 9.66 26.83
C GLU A 155 6.78 8.83 27.83
N VAL A 156 6.19 8.54 29.01
CA VAL A 156 6.82 7.72 30.06
C VAL A 156 6.97 6.26 29.60
N ALA A 157 5.93 5.67 28.99
CA ALA A 157 5.92 4.30 28.50
C ALA A 157 6.97 4.05 27.40
N ARG A 158 7.32 5.09 26.63
CA ARG A 158 8.46 5.01 25.71
C ARG A 158 9.76 4.75 26.45
N ALA A 159 9.92 5.29 27.66
CA ALA A 159 11.07 5.07 28.55
C ALA A 159 12.44 5.28 27.87
N GLY A 160 12.55 6.31 27.02
CA GLY A 160 13.77 6.59 26.24
C GLY A 160 14.05 5.63 25.09
N ARG A 161 13.17 4.64 24.83
CA ARG A 161 13.27 3.74 23.67
C ARG A 161 12.97 4.53 22.38
N ALA A 162 13.60 4.13 21.28
CA ALA A 162 13.36 4.71 19.96
C ALA A 162 12.10 4.12 19.29
N LEU A 163 10.96 4.18 20.01
CA LEU A 163 9.65 3.71 19.54
C LEU A 163 8.76 4.88 19.15
N THR A 164 7.87 4.68 18.19
CA THR A 164 6.74 5.57 17.87
C THR A 164 5.60 5.42 18.88
N ASP A 165 4.66 6.38 18.92
CA ASP A 165 3.47 6.25 19.78
C ASP A 165 2.61 5.07 19.36
N LEU A 166 2.45 4.88 18.05
CA LEU A 166 1.79 3.71 17.50
C LEU A 166 2.45 2.41 17.99
N GLN A 167 3.78 2.33 17.99
CA GLN A 167 4.48 1.13 18.46
C GLN A 167 4.27 0.88 19.96
N VAL A 168 4.25 1.93 20.79
CA VAL A 168 3.95 1.80 22.22
C VAL A 168 2.53 1.28 22.44
N LEU A 169 1.53 1.83 21.75
CA LEU A 169 0.15 1.34 21.83
C LEU A 169 0.02 -0.09 21.33
N LEU A 170 0.65 -0.43 20.20
CA LEU A 170 0.63 -1.81 19.69
C LEU A 170 1.27 -2.80 20.67
N GLU A 171 2.36 -2.44 21.35
CA GLU A 171 2.96 -3.25 22.42
C GLU A 171 1.99 -3.43 23.60
N LEU A 172 1.27 -2.38 23.97
CA LEU A 172 0.28 -2.44 25.05
C LEU A 172 -0.85 -3.43 24.70
N PHE A 173 -1.41 -3.33 23.49
CA PHE A 173 -2.42 -4.27 22.99
C PHE A 173 -1.87 -5.70 22.79
N ASP A 174 -0.59 -5.88 22.43
CA ASP A 174 0.06 -7.20 22.33
C ASP A 174 0.21 -7.86 23.72
N ARG A 175 0.35 -7.07 24.80
CA ARG A 175 0.55 -7.56 26.19
C ARG A 175 -0.74 -7.71 26.99
N ALA A 176 -1.79 -7.00 26.62
CA ALA A 176 -3.07 -7.05 27.32
C ALA A 176 -3.64 -8.47 27.30
N ASN A 177 -4.21 -8.91 28.41
CA ASN A 177 -4.83 -10.24 28.54
C ASN A 177 -6.24 -10.24 27.94
N LEU A 178 -6.32 -9.98 26.63
CA LEU A 178 -7.55 -9.97 25.84
C LEU A 178 -7.51 -11.09 24.81
N ASP A 179 -8.67 -11.71 24.53
CA ASP A 179 -8.77 -12.59 23.37
C ASP A 179 -8.65 -11.77 22.07
N ALA A 180 -8.35 -12.46 20.97
CA ALA A 180 -8.05 -11.79 19.70
C ALA A 180 -9.22 -10.93 19.19
N ALA A 181 -10.46 -11.41 19.30
CA ALA A 181 -11.61 -10.68 18.79
C ALA A 181 -11.88 -9.41 19.60
N THR A 182 -11.81 -9.50 20.93
CA THR A 182 -11.94 -8.34 21.82
C THR A 182 -10.83 -7.32 21.59
N ARG A 183 -9.58 -7.77 21.43
CA ARG A 183 -8.44 -6.88 21.15
C ARG A 183 -8.61 -6.13 19.83
N ASP A 184 -8.98 -6.84 18.77
CA ASP A 184 -9.14 -6.26 17.44
C ASP A 184 -10.30 -5.26 17.43
N TRP A 185 -11.44 -5.63 18.02
CA TRP A 185 -12.60 -4.74 18.16
C TRP A 185 -12.27 -3.48 18.97
N LEU A 186 -11.58 -3.62 20.10
CA LEU A 186 -11.20 -2.48 20.93
C LEU A 186 -10.27 -1.53 20.17
N PHE A 187 -9.27 -2.06 19.47
CA PHE A 187 -8.35 -1.24 18.68
C PHE A 187 -9.06 -0.54 17.51
N GLU A 188 -9.92 -1.25 16.78
CA GLU A 188 -10.72 -0.68 15.69
C GLU A 188 -11.68 0.41 16.20
N SER A 189 -12.23 0.25 17.42
CA SER A 189 -13.13 1.25 18.02
C SER A 189 -12.46 2.59 18.31
N LEU A 190 -11.13 2.62 18.43
CA LEU A 190 -10.35 3.84 18.57
C LEU A 190 -10.30 4.65 17.27
N ALA A 191 -10.49 4.01 16.10
CA ALA A 191 -10.41 4.67 14.80
C ALA A 191 -9.15 5.57 14.63
N LEU A 192 -7.99 5.09 15.13
CA LEU A 192 -6.75 5.86 15.14
C LEU A 192 -6.38 6.32 13.72
N PRO A 193 -6.18 7.62 13.46
CA PRO A 193 -5.74 8.10 12.16
C PRO A 193 -4.26 7.72 11.97
N ILE A 194 -4.02 6.57 11.35
CA ILE A 194 -2.65 6.06 11.14
C ILE A 194 -2.12 6.62 9.82
N GLY A 195 -1.18 7.55 9.94
CA GLY A 195 -0.47 8.14 8.81
C GLY A 195 0.65 7.23 8.34
N TRP A 196 0.77 7.08 7.02
CA TRP A 196 1.82 6.32 6.37
C TRP A 196 2.49 7.14 5.27
N ARG A 197 3.80 7.37 5.41
CA ARG A 197 4.66 7.97 4.39
C ARG A 197 5.15 6.88 3.44
N LEU A 198 4.83 7.01 2.15
CA LEU A 198 5.11 5.99 1.13
C LEU A 198 6.55 6.13 0.60
N HIS A 199 7.52 5.97 1.49
CA HIS A 199 8.95 6.04 1.22
C HIS A 199 9.59 4.65 1.15
N GLY A 200 10.64 4.54 0.34
CA GLY A 200 11.44 3.31 0.25
C GLY A 200 10.82 2.22 -0.62
N ALA A 201 11.54 1.09 -0.68
CA ALA A 201 11.19 -0.04 -1.53
C ALA A 201 9.94 -0.77 -0.99
N GLY A 202 8.94 -0.92 -1.85
CA GLY A 202 7.73 -1.70 -1.55
C GLY A 202 6.73 -1.02 -0.62
N ALA A 203 6.75 0.31 -0.49
CA ALA A 203 5.78 1.07 0.32
C ALA A 203 4.72 1.80 -0.51
N SER A 204 4.56 1.48 -1.80
CA SER A 204 3.69 2.24 -2.71
C SER A 204 3.24 1.41 -3.90
N ARG A 205 2.20 1.86 -4.59
CA ARG A 205 1.75 1.31 -5.88
C ARG A 205 2.82 1.39 -6.96
N THR A 206 3.72 2.38 -6.88
CA THR A 206 4.86 2.55 -7.80
C THR A 206 5.82 1.36 -7.76
N PHE A 207 6.04 0.80 -6.56
CA PHE A 207 7.06 -0.23 -6.32
C PHE A 207 6.50 -1.56 -5.85
N ALA A 208 5.17 -1.70 -5.72
CA ALA A 208 4.49 -2.94 -5.34
C ALA A 208 4.52 -3.95 -6.50
N LYS A 209 5.70 -4.50 -6.79
CA LYS A 209 5.92 -5.50 -7.84
C LYS A 209 6.30 -6.83 -7.22
N LEU A 210 5.76 -7.91 -7.78
CA LEU A 210 6.24 -9.26 -7.56
C LEU A 210 7.22 -9.65 -8.68
N PRO A 211 8.17 -10.56 -8.41
CA PRO A 211 8.97 -11.15 -9.48
C PRO A 211 8.05 -11.72 -10.56
N TRP A 212 8.25 -11.27 -11.81
CA TRP A 212 7.45 -11.69 -12.97
C TRP A 212 8.37 -12.37 -14.00
N PRO A 213 8.64 -13.68 -13.88
CA PRO A 213 9.71 -14.33 -14.65
C PRO A 213 9.44 -14.42 -16.15
N ARG A 214 8.15 -14.44 -16.53
CA ARG A 214 7.70 -14.57 -17.93
C ARG A 214 6.63 -13.52 -18.21
N PRO A 215 7.02 -12.27 -18.53
CA PRO A 215 6.07 -11.24 -18.90
C PRO A 215 5.27 -11.63 -20.14
N VAL A 216 3.97 -11.38 -20.11
CA VAL A 216 3.10 -11.54 -21.28
C VAL A 216 3.02 -10.20 -21.98
N PHE A 217 3.61 -10.16 -23.17
CA PHE A 217 3.66 -8.98 -24.02
C PHE A 217 2.44 -8.90 -24.93
N ARG A 218 1.97 -7.68 -25.17
CA ARG A 218 0.76 -7.39 -25.95
C ARG A 218 1.04 -6.94 -27.38
N GLY A 219 2.29 -6.60 -27.70
CA GLY A 219 2.71 -6.14 -29.03
C GLY A 219 2.90 -7.28 -30.02
N GLY A 220 2.77 -6.97 -31.32
CA GLY A 220 3.22 -7.84 -32.42
C GLY A 220 2.16 -8.74 -33.07
N GLY A 221 0.90 -8.74 -32.62
CA GLY A 221 -0.19 -9.48 -33.28
C GLY A 221 -1.18 -8.57 -34.00
N GLU A 222 -1.66 -8.99 -35.18
CA GLU A 222 -2.81 -8.41 -35.90
C GLU A 222 -4.14 -8.40 -35.12
N ALA A 223 -4.15 -8.89 -33.88
CA ALA A 223 -5.30 -8.76 -33.03
C ALA A 223 -5.20 -7.41 -32.27
N PRO A 224 -6.02 -6.38 -32.59
CA PRO A 224 -6.53 -5.56 -31.48
C PRO A 224 -6.99 -6.54 -30.42
N SER A 225 -6.81 -6.22 -29.13
CA SER A 225 -7.43 -6.96 -28.03
C SER A 225 -8.88 -7.26 -28.42
N ARG A 226 -9.14 -8.41 -29.07
CA ARG A 226 -10.47 -8.79 -29.47
C ARG A 226 -11.11 -8.87 -28.11
N ARG A 227 -12.10 -8.02 -27.85
CA ARG A 227 -13.01 -8.29 -26.75
C ARG A 227 -13.47 -9.71 -27.02
N SER A 228 -12.88 -10.66 -26.29
CA SER A 228 -13.22 -12.06 -26.37
C SER A 228 -14.73 -12.06 -26.29
N GLY A 229 -15.40 -12.58 -27.33
CA GLY A 229 -16.85 -12.59 -27.33
C GLY A 229 -17.31 -13.33 -26.06
N PRO A 230 -18.56 -13.13 -25.61
CA PRO A 230 -19.07 -13.82 -24.41
C PRO A 230 -18.77 -15.32 -24.40
N ARG A 231 -18.77 -15.98 -25.58
CA ARG A 231 -18.39 -17.39 -25.74
C ARG A 231 -16.93 -17.70 -25.39
N ASP A 232 -15.98 -16.89 -25.85
CA ASP A 232 -14.56 -17.09 -25.55
C ASP A 232 -14.27 -16.81 -24.07
N PHE A 233 -14.90 -15.80 -23.50
CA PHE A 233 -14.83 -15.52 -22.06
C PHE A 233 -15.36 -16.69 -21.24
N ILE A 234 -16.56 -17.18 -21.56
CA ILE A 234 -17.16 -18.33 -20.86
C ILE A 234 -16.30 -19.60 -21.03
N ARG A 235 -15.72 -19.82 -22.22
CA ARG A 235 -14.79 -20.94 -22.44
C ARG A 235 -13.58 -20.84 -21.52
N GLU A 236 -12.98 -19.66 -21.40
CA GLU A 236 -11.81 -19.45 -20.54
C GLU A 236 -12.15 -19.58 -19.05
N VAL A 237 -13.27 -19.00 -18.59
CA VAL A 237 -13.73 -19.10 -17.19
C VAL A 237 -14.06 -20.55 -16.81
N ARG A 238 -14.59 -21.35 -17.75
CA ARG A 238 -14.88 -22.77 -17.54
C ARG A 238 -13.68 -23.69 -17.71
N ARG A 239 -12.55 -23.16 -18.19
CA ARG A 239 -11.33 -23.95 -18.36
C ARG A 239 -10.82 -24.33 -16.97
N PRO A 240 -10.65 -25.63 -16.66
CA PRO A 240 -10.08 -26.03 -15.39
C PRO A 240 -8.64 -25.51 -15.28
N LEU A 241 -8.25 -25.12 -14.07
CA LEU A 241 -6.85 -24.77 -13.79
C LEU A 241 -5.97 -26.01 -14.01
N PRO A 242 -4.77 -25.88 -14.60
CA PRO A 242 -3.98 -27.05 -15.02
C PRO A 242 -3.54 -27.92 -13.83
N SER A 243 -2.97 -27.33 -12.78
CA SER A 243 -2.91 -27.92 -11.44
C SER A 243 -2.94 -26.86 -10.36
N LEU A 244 -3.48 -27.19 -9.19
CA LEU A 244 -3.38 -26.37 -7.98
C LEU A 244 -2.48 -27.08 -6.99
N ARG A 245 -1.47 -26.37 -6.48
CA ARG A 245 -0.59 -26.89 -5.44
C ARG A 245 -0.32 -25.84 -4.36
N ALA A 246 0.02 -26.31 -3.17
CA ALA A 246 0.50 -25.44 -2.11
C ALA A 246 1.74 -24.65 -2.57
N ALA A 247 1.76 -23.36 -2.29
CA ALA A 247 2.92 -22.52 -2.51
C ALA A 247 4.03 -22.90 -1.52
N PRO A 248 5.31 -22.93 -1.93
CA PRO A 248 6.41 -22.99 -0.99
C PRO A 248 6.30 -21.86 0.03
N ARG A 249 6.59 -22.15 1.30
CA ARG A 249 6.37 -21.22 2.43
C ARG A 249 6.86 -19.78 2.16
N ARG A 250 8.09 -19.63 1.65
CA ARG A 250 8.67 -18.31 1.32
C ARG A 250 7.88 -17.56 0.23
N LEU A 251 7.39 -18.28 -0.77
CA LEU A 251 6.55 -17.71 -1.82
C LEU A 251 5.20 -17.29 -1.23
N ALA A 252 4.57 -18.15 -0.44
CA ALA A 252 3.31 -17.84 0.23
C ALA A 252 3.40 -16.57 1.08
N GLU A 253 4.45 -16.45 1.91
CA GLU A 253 4.72 -15.25 2.70
C GLU A 253 4.89 -14.01 1.80
N SER A 254 5.67 -14.10 0.72
CA SER A 254 5.85 -12.97 -0.20
C SER A 254 4.56 -12.53 -0.89
N LEU A 255 3.67 -13.47 -1.23
CA LEU A 255 2.37 -13.19 -1.83
C LEU A 255 1.42 -12.52 -0.84
N ILE A 256 1.42 -12.96 0.42
CA ILE A 256 0.66 -12.35 1.51
C ILE A 256 1.14 -10.92 1.76
N GLU A 257 2.45 -10.70 1.82
CA GLU A 257 3.03 -9.37 1.97
C GLU A 257 2.65 -8.44 0.81
N ALA A 258 2.69 -8.94 -0.42
CA ALA A 258 2.26 -8.16 -1.59
C ALA A 258 0.75 -7.88 -1.58
N ALA A 259 -0.09 -8.81 -1.11
CA ALA A 259 -1.53 -8.63 -1.00
C ALA A 259 -1.88 -7.58 0.06
N ARG A 260 -1.26 -7.65 1.25
CA ARG A 260 -1.39 -6.63 2.31
C ARG A 260 -1.01 -5.25 1.79
N LEU A 261 0.16 -5.16 1.15
CA LEU A 261 0.65 -3.93 0.54
C LEU A 261 -0.32 -3.37 -0.49
N ALA A 262 -0.81 -4.21 -1.41
CA ALA A 262 -1.73 -3.79 -2.48
C ALA A 262 -3.06 -3.23 -1.94
N MET A 263 -3.53 -3.74 -0.81
CA MET A 263 -4.75 -3.26 -0.15
C MET A 263 -4.50 -2.01 0.69
N ALA A 264 -3.45 -2.01 1.51
CA ALA A 264 -3.17 -0.91 2.44
C ALA A 264 -2.92 0.42 1.72
N VAL A 265 -2.20 0.41 0.59
CA VAL A 265 -1.96 1.61 -0.24
C VAL A 265 -3.23 2.15 -0.93
N ARG A 266 -4.38 1.51 -0.73
CA ARG A 266 -5.70 1.86 -1.29
C ARG A 266 -6.78 2.00 -0.21
N PHE A 267 -6.43 2.22 1.06
CA PHE A 267 -7.40 2.39 2.16
C PHE A 267 -8.26 1.16 2.37
N ARG A 268 -7.67 -0.02 2.18
CA ARG A 268 -8.38 -1.27 2.32
C ARG A 268 -7.57 -2.24 3.14
N GLU A 269 -8.30 -3.03 3.88
CA GLU A 269 -7.85 -4.29 4.43
C GLU A 269 -8.95 -5.32 4.22
N LEU A 270 -8.54 -6.58 4.15
CA LEU A 270 -9.46 -7.71 4.07
C LEU A 270 -9.02 -8.72 5.11
N PHE A 271 -9.98 -9.30 5.82
CA PHE A 271 -9.72 -10.33 6.82
C PHE A 271 -8.79 -11.43 6.28
N ALA A 272 -9.05 -11.89 5.05
CA ALA A 272 -8.26 -12.93 4.38
C ALA A 272 -6.78 -12.58 4.17
N PHE A 273 -6.41 -11.29 4.12
CA PHE A 273 -5.02 -10.84 3.99
C PHE A 273 -4.42 -10.42 5.33
N SER A 274 -5.22 -9.82 6.23
CA SER A 274 -4.79 -9.48 7.58
C SER A 274 -4.41 -10.72 8.38
N TYR A 275 -5.25 -11.76 8.32
CA TYR A 275 -5.08 -13.05 9.01
C TYR A 275 -4.63 -14.19 8.09
N ALA A 276 -3.99 -13.87 6.97
CA ALA A 276 -3.60 -14.88 5.99
C ALA A 276 -2.71 -15.97 6.62
N ASN A 277 -3.08 -17.21 6.40
CA ASN A 277 -2.25 -18.37 6.70
C ASN A 277 -1.45 -18.76 5.45
N PRO A 278 -0.11 -18.76 5.49
CA PRO A 278 0.69 -19.14 4.33
C PRO A 278 0.50 -20.61 3.90
N GLY A 279 -0.07 -21.46 4.75
CA GLY A 279 -0.47 -22.83 4.37
C GLY A 279 -1.67 -22.89 3.42
N ASP A 280 -2.48 -21.84 3.35
CA ASP A 280 -3.69 -21.77 2.52
C ASP A 280 -3.42 -21.14 1.14
N VAL A 281 -2.16 -20.75 0.87
CA VAL A 281 -1.78 -20.14 -0.40
C VAL A 281 -1.53 -21.20 -1.45
N LEU A 282 -2.33 -21.17 -2.52
CA LEU A 282 -2.22 -22.05 -3.67
C LEU A 282 -1.63 -21.31 -4.87
N VAL A 283 -0.85 -22.00 -5.68
CA VAL A 283 -0.39 -21.54 -7.00
C VAL A 283 -0.91 -22.48 -8.08
N ALA A 284 -1.27 -21.90 -9.20
CA ALA A 284 -1.59 -22.63 -10.41
C ALA A 284 -0.38 -22.65 -11.36
N ASP A 285 0.01 -23.83 -11.80
CA ASP A 285 0.99 -24.09 -12.86
C ASP A 285 0.34 -24.85 -14.03
#